data_AF-A0A7C2FUB0-F1
#
_entry.id   AF-A0A7C2FUB0-F1
#
_cell.length_a   1.000
_cell.length_b   1.000
_cell.length_c   1.000
_cell.angle_alpha   90.00
_cell.angle_beta   90.00
_cell.angle_gamma   90.00
#
_symmetry.space_group_name_H-M   'P 1'
#
loop_
_entity.id
_entity.type
_entity.pdbx_description
1 polymer ?
#
loop_
_entity_poly.entity_id
_entity_poly.type
_entity_poly.pdbx_seq_one_letter_code
_entity_poly.pdbx_strand_id
1 'polypeptide(L)'
;MPRVLGRRVYWRWYGEVLLSGGVFLRMSGDAAKWLRPGERVRLRTELKKPVLGFLEHVRESPLGGEAYRYRLKAREATYEGDFEAIAELEQFHYASEKEVVALWVCTRCHKTLPANAKPLCDCGGEARLKEIRGSTPASRFLVLELVERLPFEPRILGYLRLDPPIPRMHRRTPEGVERDIRERIFPRDWFHPTYEGGADWEKALDRVETAAARIARVVVHPDYRSEGFGALLVRVALEWARERGAPEGRREKHLVYTIAQMARYHPFFEKVGFRYLFDTASGRPVLFYPLTEEAEAYLERFLQEDPYARAHGGRLFRPRFGRVPGLKGPIRLAGVHKAYRSHL
;
A
#
# COMPACT_ATOMS: atom_id res chain seq x y z
N MET A 1 -12.00 22.55 20.81
CA MET A 1 -11.07 21.55 20.21
C MET A 1 -9.65 21.98 20.52
N PRO A 2 -8.81 21.09 21.05
CA PRO A 2 -7.40 21.40 21.25
C PRO A 2 -6.73 21.75 19.92
N ARG A 3 -5.76 22.67 19.97
CA ARG A 3 -4.90 23.02 18.84
C ARG A 3 -3.58 22.31 18.96
N VAL A 4 -2.99 21.90 17.86
CA VAL A 4 -1.60 21.44 17.84
C VAL A 4 -0.70 22.65 18.12
N LEU A 5 0.23 22.52 19.07
CA LEU A 5 1.24 23.53 19.39
C LEU A 5 2.58 23.19 18.73
N GLY A 6 2.89 21.90 18.59
CA GLY A 6 4.14 21.41 18.05
C GLY A 6 4.11 19.92 17.81
N ARG A 7 5.03 19.45 16.96
CA ARG A 7 5.31 18.03 16.76
C ARG A 7 6.81 17.76 16.83
N ARG A 8 7.17 16.54 17.21
CA ARG A 8 8.53 16.02 17.09
C ARG A 8 8.46 14.66 16.43
N VAL A 9 9.20 14.46 15.35
CA VAL A 9 9.28 13.20 14.63
C VAL A 9 10.68 12.65 14.80
N TYR A 10 10.80 11.52 15.48
CA TYR A 10 12.09 10.89 15.77
C TYR A 10 12.35 9.77 14.76
N TRP A 11 11.35 8.92 14.54
CA TRP A 11 11.40 7.76 13.66
C TRP A 11 10.06 7.56 12.96
N ARG A 12 9.97 6.72 11.92
CA ARG A 12 8.68 6.42 11.25
C ARG A 12 7.63 5.85 12.22
N TRP A 13 8.08 5.11 13.24
CA TRP A 13 7.25 4.52 14.30
C TRP A 13 7.15 5.37 15.57
N TYR A 14 7.84 6.52 15.66
CA TYR A 14 7.84 7.31 16.89
C TYR A 14 7.81 8.83 16.63
N GLY A 15 6.71 9.44 17.04
CA GLY A 15 6.54 10.88 17.10
C GLY A 15 5.69 11.32 18.29
N GLU A 16 5.81 12.60 18.60
CA GLU A 16 5.10 13.26 19.69
C GLU A 16 4.38 14.49 19.14
N VAL A 17 3.14 14.71 19.58
CA VAL A 17 2.35 15.89 19.23
C VAL A 17 1.87 16.56 20.51
N LEU A 18 2.24 17.82 20.68
CA LEU A 18 1.81 18.66 21.78
C LEU A 18 0.55 19.41 21.37
N LEU A 19 -0.47 19.34 22.22
CA LEU A 19 -1.73 20.04 22.04
C LEU A 19 -1.91 21.15 23.10
N SER A 20 -2.75 22.12 22.78
CA SER A 20 -3.17 23.18 23.70
C SER A 20 -3.86 22.58 24.91
N GLY A 21 -3.58 23.09 26.11
CA GLY A 21 -4.04 22.49 27.36
C GLY A 21 -3.08 21.44 27.94
N GLY A 22 -1.84 21.38 27.45
CA GLY A 22 -0.77 20.54 28.02
C GLY A 22 -0.87 19.05 27.69
N VAL A 23 -1.72 18.66 26.74
CA VAL A 23 -1.90 17.25 26.34
C VAL A 23 -0.78 16.85 25.39
N PHE A 24 -0.05 15.79 25.74
CA PHE A 24 0.96 15.17 24.88
C PHE A 24 0.44 13.85 24.33
N LEU A 25 0.46 13.71 23.00
CA LEU A 25 0.10 12.48 22.30
C LEU A 25 1.35 11.81 21.74
N ARG A 26 1.56 10.55 22.12
CA ARG A 26 2.54 9.66 21.49
C ARG A 26 1.87 8.85 20.39
N MET A 27 2.47 8.82 19.21
CA MET A 27 1.94 8.11 18.04
C MET A 27 3.07 7.69 17.10
N SER A 28 2.73 7.02 15.99
CA SER A 28 3.71 6.77 14.94
C SER A 28 4.21 8.08 14.35
N GLY A 29 5.50 8.17 14.03
CA GLY A 29 6.04 9.36 13.36
C GLY A 29 5.40 9.59 12.00
N ASP A 30 5.05 8.52 11.27
CA ASP A 30 4.32 8.62 10.00
C ASP A 30 2.93 9.25 10.17
N ALA A 31 2.26 9.12 11.32
CA ALA A 31 1.05 9.88 11.63
C ALA A 31 1.37 11.31 12.11
N ALA A 32 2.37 11.47 12.99
CA ALA A 32 2.75 12.78 13.55
C ALA A 32 3.18 13.79 12.47
N LYS A 33 3.84 13.33 11.39
CA LYS A 33 4.22 14.14 10.21
C LYS A 33 3.04 14.85 9.53
N TRP A 34 1.81 14.41 9.79
CA TRP A 34 0.62 15.01 9.19
C TRP A 34 -0.07 16.05 10.08
N LEU A 35 0.35 16.22 11.33
CA LEU A 35 -0.27 17.16 12.27
C LEU A 35 0.57 18.43 12.42
N ARG A 36 -0.02 19.61 12.26
CA ARG A 36 0.74 20.89 12.21
C ARG A 36 0.35 21.88 13.30
N PRO A 37 1.31 22.70 13.79
CA PRO A 37 1.01 23.81 14.67
C PRO A 37 -0.15 24.68 14.16
N GLY A 38 -1.09 24.99 15.04
CA GLY A 38 -2.28 25.80 14.75
C GLY A 38 -3.52 25.00 14.32
N GLU A 39 -3.36 23.78 13.79
CA GLU A 39 -4.47 22.92 13.39
C GLU A 39 -5.33 22.53 14.60
N ARG A 40 -6.66 22.56 14.42
CA ARG A 40 -7.61 22.10 15.43
C ARG A 40 -7.80 20.60 15.27
N VAL A 41 -7.60 19.85 16.34
CA VAL A 41 -7.79 18.40 16.35
C VAL A 41 -8.97 18.02 17.22
N ARG A 42 -9.72 17.00 16.78
CA ARG A 42 -10.77 16.39 17.57
C ARG A 42 -10.24 15.11 18.18
N LEU A 43 -10.09 15.10 19.50
CA LEU A 43 -9.82 13.88 20.24
C LEU A 43 -11.14 13.14 20.45
N ARG A 44 -11.17 11.86 20.09
CA ARG A 44 -12.28 10.96 20.39
C ARG A 44 -11.70 9.76 21.13
N THR A 45 -12.26 9.47 22.30
CA THR A 45 -11.90 8.29 23.11
C THR A 45 -12.73 7.06 22.72
N GLU A 46 -13.84 7.27 22.00
CA GLU A 46 -14.70 6.19 21.51
C GLU A 46 -14.03 5.44 20.35
N LEU A 47 -13.78 4.15 20.56
CA LEU A 47 -13.51 3.18 19.51
C LEU A 47 -14.77 3.03 18.64
N LYS A 48 -14.93 3.88 17.62
CA LYS A 48 -15.72 3.45 16.45
C LYS A 48 -15.13 2.13 15.96
N LYS A 49 -15.97 1.17 15.56
CA LYS A 49 -15.51 -0.10 14.95
C LYS A 49 -14.45 0.26 13.91
N PRO A 50 -13.18 -0.06 14.16
CA PRO A 50 -12.14 0.55 13.39
C PRO A 50 -12.13 -0.11 12.02
N VAL A 51 -12.10 0.72 10.95
CA VAL A 51 -11.83 0.30 9.56
C VAL A 51 -10.68 -0.71 9.50
N LEU A 52 -9.73 -0.49 10.40
CA LEU A 52 -8.61 -1.35 10.66
C LEU A 52 -8.90 -2.17 11.91
N GLY A 53 -9.10 -3.48 11.77
CA GLY A 53 -9.47 -4.32 12.89
C GLY A 53 -9.32 -5.80 12.62
N PHE A 54 -10.09 -6.60 13.34
CA PHE A 54 -10.21 -8.02 13.08
C PHE A 54 -11.13 -8.27 11.90
N LEU A 55 -10.72 -9.18 11.03
CA LEU A 55 -11.47 -9.60 9.86
C LEU A 55 -11.34 -11.11 9.68
N GLU A 56 -12.37 -11.71 9.08
CA GLU A 56 -12.34 -13.09 8.65
C GLU A 56 -12.17 -13.14 7.13
N HIS A 57 -11.32 -14.05 6.66
CA HIS A 57 -11.13 -14.28 5.23
C HIS A 57 -11.27 -15.77 4.93
N VAL A 58 -12.27 -16.10 4.12
CA VAL A 58 -12.55 -17.48 3.71
C VAL A 58 -11.80 -17.78 2.42
N ARG A 59 -11.03 -18.86 2.45
CA ARG A 59 -10.43 -19.46 1.27
C ARG A 59 -11.39 -20.48 0.70
N GLU A 60 -11.88 -20.25 -0.50
CA GLU A 60 -12.71 -21.22 -1.22
C GLU A 60 -11.87 -22.35 -1.81
N SER A 61 -12.40 -23.56 -1.74
CA SER A 61 -11.84 -24.73 -2.41
C SER A 61 -12.05 -24.64 -3.93
N PRO A 62 -11.10 -25.12 -4.75
CA PRO A 62 -11.29 -25.28 -6.19
C PRO A 62 -12.50 -26.15 -6.58
N LEU A 63 -12.99 -26.98 -5.66
CA LEU A 63 -14.14 -27.86 -5.84
C LEU A 63 -15.45 -27.25 -5.31
N GLY A 64 -15.43 -26.00 -4.84
CA GLY A 64 -16.53 -25.35 -4.14
C GLY A 64 -16.49 -25.61 -2.62
N GLY A 65 -17.07 -24.69 -1.86
CA GLY A 65 -17.08 -24.72 -0.39
C GLY A 65 -15.86 -24.06 0.27
N GLU A 66 -15.92 -23.93 1.60
CA GLU A 66 -14.85 -23.36 2.43
C GLU A 66 -13.70 -24.37 2.59
N ALA A 67 -12.51 -24.02 2.12
CA ALA A 67 -11.29 -24.80 2.36
C ALA A 67 -10.66 -24.43 3.71
N TYR A 68 -10.60 -23.14 4.02
CA TYR A 68 -10.01 -22.63 5.26
C TYR A 68 -10.55 -21.23 5.60
N ARG A 69 -10.51 -20.85 6.87
CA ARG A 69 -10.87 -19.51 7.34
C ARG A 69 -9.74 -18.91 8.16
N TYR A 70 -9.24 -17.78 7.70
CA TYR A 70 -8.24 -16.99 8.40
C TYR A 70 -8.91 -15.99 9.32
N ARG A 71 -8.47 -15.95 10.58
CA ARG A 71 -8.68 -14.81 11.47
C ARG A 71 -7.50 -13.87 11.31
N LEU A 72 -7.76 -12.69 10.76
CA LEU A 72 -6.75 -11.73 10.37
C LEU A 72 -6.95 -10.42 11.14
N LYS A 73 -5.86 -9.66 11.25
CA LYS A 73 -5.87 -8.31 11.78
C LYS A 73 -5.23 -7.38 10.75
N ALA A 74 -6.00 -6.40 10.28
CA ALA A 74 -5.48 -5.32 9.46
C ALA A 74 -5.29 -4.07 10.33
N ARG A 75 -4.11 -3.48 10.29
CA ARG A 75 -3.80 -2.28 11.07
C ARG A 75 -2.76 -1.41 10.40
N GLU A 76 -2.65 -0.19 10.87
CA GLU A 76 -1.56 0.67 10.44
C GLU A 76 -0.24 0.23 11.08
N ALA A 77 0.86 0.31 10.33
CA ALA A 77 2.21 0.12 10.86
C ALA A 77 2.49 1.20 11.90
N THR A 78 2.83 0.78 13.12
CA THR A 78 2.96 1.68 14.27
C THR A 78 4.28 1.46 15.01
N TYR A 79 4.83 0.24 14.99
CA TYR A 79 6.02 -0.15 15.75
C TYR A 79 7.24 -0.30 14.85
N GLU A 80 8.44 -0.15 15.41
CA GLU A 80 9.71 -0.35 14.70
C GLU A 80 9.74 -1.69 13.96
N GLY A 81 9.42 -2.77 14.66
CA GLY A 81 9.38 -4.12 14.08
C GLY A 81 8.33 -4.32 12.99
N ASP A 82 7.35 -3.42 12.85
CA ASP A 82 6.46 -3.45 11.68
C ASP A 82 7.19 -2.99 10.43
N PHE A 83 7.98 -1.93 10.54
CA PHE A 83 8.77 -1.40 9.44
C PHE A 83 9.97 -2.29 9.12
N GLU A 84 10.56 -2.96 10.12
CA GLU A 84 11.56 -4.01 9.89
C GLU A 84 10.96 -5.16 9.07
N ALA A 85 9.76 -5.66 9.44
CA ALA A 85 9.07 -6.70 8.69
C ALA A 85 8.61 -6.25 7.29
N ILE A 86 8.23 -4.98 7.11
CA ILE A 86 7.95 -4.42 5.77
C ILE A 86 9.21 -4.41 4.91
N ALA A 87 10.35 -3.97 5.45
CA ALA A 87 11.62 -3.98 4.73
C ALA A 87 12.02 -5.41 4.33
N GLU A 88 11.82 -6.38 5.23
CA GLU A 88 12.02 -7.79 4.93
C GLU A 88 11.08 -8.28 3.82
N LEU A 89 9.80 -7.92 3.84
CA LEU A 89 8.85 -8.30 2.79
C LEU A 89 9.19 -7.71 1.41
N GLU A 90 9.72 -6.48 1.37
CA GLU A 90 10.10 -5.81 0.12
C GLU A 90 11.12 -6.61 -0.68
N GLN A 91 11.99 -7.37 -0.01
CA GLN A 91 12.97 -8.21 -0.70
C GLN A 91 12.31 -9.26 -1.61
N PHE A 92 11.11 -9.74 -1.26
CA PHE A 92 10.36 -10.70 -2.08
C PHE A 92 9.62 -10.07 -3.26
N HIS A 93 9.53 -8.74 -3.31
CA HIS A 93 8.94 -8.01 -4.43
C HIS A 93 9.93 -7.84 -5.58
N TYR A 94 11.22 -7.71 -5.26
CA TYR A 94 12.30 -7.63 -6.24
C TYR A 94 12.80 -9.04 -6.55
N ALA A 95 12.63 -9.49 -7.80
CA ALA A 95 13.11 -10.79 -8.24
C ALA A 95 14.66 -10.92 -8.27
N SER A 96 15.39 -9.91 -7.80
CA SER A 96 16.86 -9.89 -7.75
C SER A 96 17.34 -9.57 -6.35
N GLU A 97 18.13 -10.47 -5.77
CA GLU A 97 18.80 -10.32 -4.46
C GLU A 97 19.71 -9.08 -4.36
N LYS A 98 20.00 -8.41 -5.50
CA LYS A 98 20.99 -7.33 -5.58
C LYS A 98 20.46 -5.94 -5.25
N GLU A 99 19.14 -5.74 -5.19
CA GLU A 99 18.58 -4.42 -4.90
C GLU A 99 18.44 -4.22 -3.38
N VAL A 100 19.20 -3.26 -2.85
CA VAL A 100 19.11 -2.87 -1.43
C VAL A 100 17.79 -2.12 -1.22
N VAL A 101 16.91 -2.66 -0.38
CA VAL A 101 15.56 -2.11 -0.12
C VAL A 101 15.47 -1.21 1.12
N ALA A 102 16.45 -1.25 2.03
CA ALA A 102 16.43 -0.42 3.24
C ALA A 102 17.80 0.16 3.62
N LEU A 103 17.73 1.31 4.29
CA LEU A 103 18.86 1.97 4.94
C LEU A 103 18.68 1.89 6.44
N TRP A 104 19.72 1.48 7.14
CA TRP A 104 19.78 1.37 8.59
C TRP A 104 20.82 2.35 9.14
N VAL A 105 20.69 2.76 10.39
CA VAL A 105 21.68 3.60 11.07
C VAL A 105 22.08 2.95 12.39
N CYS A 106 23.38 2.81 12.62
CA CYS A 106 23.89 2.34 13.90
C CYS A 106 23.70 3.43 14.97
N THR A 107 23.08 3.08 16.08
CA THR A 107 22.84 4.02 17.19
C THR A 107 24.11 4.41 17.96
N ARG A 108 25.19 3.63 17.83
CA ARG A 108 26.46 3.85 18.53
C ARG A 108 27.47 4.67 17.71
N CYS A 109 27.72 4.29 16.45
CA CYS A 109 28.72 4.96 15.60
C CYS A 109 28.09 5.78 14.47
N HIS A 110 26.76 5.82 14.37
CA HIS A 110 26.00 6.59 13.36
C HIS A 110 26.28 6.21 11.90
N LYS A 111 27.01 5.10 11.64
CA LYS A 111 27.23 4.55 10.30
C LYS A 111 25.90 4.16 9.67
N THR A 112 25.68 4.60 8.43
CA THR A 112 24.54 4.16 7.61
C THR A 112 24.89 2.83 6.95
N LEU A 113 24.02 1.83 7.08
CA LEU A 113 24.22 0.47 6.61
C LEU A 113 23.10 0.12 5.60
N PRO A 114 23.41 -0.04 4.31
CA PRO A 114 22.46 -0.53 3.31
C PRO A 114 22.25 -2.04 3.47
N ALA A 115 21.03 -2.49 3.75
CA ALA A 115 20.72 -3.92 3.90
C ALA A 115 19.21 -4.21 3.74
N ASN A 116 18.86 -5.43 3.33
CA ASN A 116 17.47 -5.89 3.16
C ASN A 116 16.84 -6.44 4.45
N ALA A 117 17.69 -6.88 5.39
CA ALA A 117 17.32 -7.27 6.74
C ALA A 117 18.16 -6.46 7.74
N LYS A 118 17.78 -6.47 9.03
CA LYS A 118 18.47 -5.75 10.09
C LYS A 118 19.94 -6.19 10.17
N PRO A 119 20.91 -5.33 9.82
CA PRO A 119 22.31 -5.73 9.79
C PRO A 119 22.94 -5.66 11.18
N LEU A 120 23.97 -6.48 11.41
CA LEU A 120 24.87 -6.28 12.54
C LEU A 120 25.87 -5.17 12.17
N CYS A 121 26.14 -4.25 13.09
CA CYS A 121 27.15 -3.23 12.90
C CYS A 121 28.52 -3.71 13.40
N ASP A 122 29.58 -3.45 12.64
CA ASP A 122 30.97 -3.82 12.98
C ASP A 122 31.43 -3.30 14.36
N CYS A 123 30.83 -2.21 14.87
CA CYS A 123 31.14 -1.66 16.20
C CYS A 123 30.34 -2.32 17.35
N GLY A 124 29.54 -3.34 17.07
CA GLY A 124 28.64 -4.01 18.01
C GLY A 124 27.38 -3.21 18.40
N GLY A 125 27.14 -2.06 17.77
CA GLY A 125 25.96 -1.22 18.04
C GLY A 125 24.69 -1.72 17.35
N GLU A 126 23.52 -1.41 17.93
CA GLU A 126 22.22 -1.73 17.34
C GLU A 126 21.95 -0.87 16.10
N ALA A 127 21.70 -1.51 14.96
CA ALA A 127 21.22 -0.87 13.75
C ALA A 127 19.71 -0.64 13.83
N ARG A 128 19.24 0.58 13.59
CA ARG A 128 17.80 0.93 13.53
C ARG A 128 17.40 1.35 12.13
N LEU A 129 16.17 1.05 11.74
CA LEU A 129 15.69 1.34 10.39
C LEU A 129 15.60 2.86 10.18
N LYS A 130 16.33 3.38 9.20
CA LYS A 130 16.29 4.79 8.83
C LYS A 130 15.26 5.05 7.73
N GLU A 131 15.29 4.25 6.68
CA GLU A 131 14.46 4.47 5.49
C GLU A 131 14.19 3.15 4.76
N ILE A 132 12.97 3.02 4.22
CA ILE A 132 12.62 1.98 3.23
C ILE A 132 12.68 2.66 1.87
N ARG A 133 13.58 2.19 0.99
CA ARG A 133 13.83 2.84 -0.29
C ARG A 133 12.56 2.92 -1.13
N GLY A 134 12.36 4.08 -1.75
CA GLY A 134 11.19 4.35 -2.57
C GLY A 134 9.91 4.61 -1.79
N SER A 135 9.93 4.57 -0.45
CA SER A 135 8.90 5.22 0.37
C SER A 135 9.23 6.70 0.55
N THR A 136 8.21 7.53 0.78
CA THR A 136 8.42 8.95 1.05
C THR A 136 8.00 9.28 2.49
N PRO A 137 8.35 10.45 3.02
CA PRO A 137 7.79 10.94 4.27
C PRO A 137 6.25 11.00 4.27
N ALA A 138 5.62 11.05 3.09
CA ALA A 138 4.17 11.05 2.91
C ALA A 138 3.53 9.65 2.91
N SER A 139 4.32 8.58 2.86
CA SER A 139 3.80 7.23 2.77
C SER A 139 3.18 6.77 4.10
N ARG A 140 2.01 6.12 4.02
CA ARG A 140 1.36 5.42 5.14
C ARG A 140 1.24 3.93 4.81
N PHE A 141 1.34 3.08 5.83
CA PHE A 141 1.48 1.63 5.65
C PHE A 141 0.35 0.89 6.37
N LEU A 142 -0.38 0.09 5.62
CA LEU A 142 -1.33 -0.90 6.12
C LEU A 142 -0.61 -2.25 6.19
N VAL A 143 -0.73 -2.96 7.30
CA VAL A 143 -0.18 -4.30 7.50
C VAL A 143 -1.29 -5.30 7.81
N LEU A 144 -1.09 -6.55 7.38
CA LEU A 144 -1.98 -7.68 7.61
C LEU A 144 -1.25 -8.75 8.40
N GLU A 145 -1.86 -9.21 9.50
CA GLU A 145 -1.29 -10.18 10.43
C GLU A 145 -2.30 -11.31 10.70
N LEU A 146 -1.81 -12.48 11.09
CA LEU A 146 -2.64 -13.53 11.69
C LEU A 146 -2.97 -13.16 13.13
N VAL A 147 -4.21 -13.39 13.55
CA VAL A 147 -4.61 -13.22 14.95
C VAL A 147 -3.96 -14.28 15.83
N GLU A 148 -3.97 -15.50 15.34
CA GLU A 148 -3.37 -16.68 15.98
C GLU A 148 -2.23 -17.14 15.07
N ARG A 149 -1.00 -16.72 15.41
CA ARG A 149 0.21 -16.96 14.62
C ARG A 149 1.05 -18.06 15.25
N LEU A 150 1.49 -19.03 14.46
CA LEU A 150 2.47 -20.04 14.85
C LEU A 150 3.91 -19.48 14.79
N PRO A 151 4.87 -20.03 15.56
CA PRO A 151 6.22 -19.47 15.65
C PRO A 151 6.95 -19.33 14.30
N PHE A 152 6.68 -20.24 13.36
CA PHE A 152 7.30 -20.27 12.03
C PHE A 152 6.62 -19.35 11.01
N GLU A 153 5.40 -18.86 11.30
CA GLU A 153 4.69 -17.98 10.38
C GLU A 153 5.26 -16.56 10.45
N PRO A 154 5.29 -15.83 9.32
CA PRO A 154 5.81 -14.48 9.32
C PRO A 154 4.94 -13.57 10.19
N ARG A 155 5.58 -12.61 10.87
CA ARG A 155 4.86 -11.64 11.72
C ARG A 155 3.82 -10.84 10.93
N ILE A 156 4.19 -10.43 9.72
CA ILE A 156 3.33 -9.70 8.78
C ILE A 156 3.17 -10.55 7.53
N LEU A 157 1.93 -10.89 7.18
CA LEU A 157 1.59 -11.67 5.98
C LEU A 157 1.69 -10.84 4.70
N GLY A 158 1.46 -9.54 4.82
CA GLY A 158 1.52 -8.62 3.70
C GLY A 158 1.31 -7.18 4.16
N TYR A 159 1.69 -6.25 3.29
CA TYR A 159 1.50 -4.83 3.53
C TYR A 159 1.05 -4.12 2.25
N LEU A 160 0.40 -2.97 2.43
CA LEU A 160 0.02 -2.05 1.38
C LEU A 160 0.48 -0.65 1.75
N ARG A 161 1.03 0.06 0.76
CA ARG A 161 1.49 1.45 0.92
C ARG A 161 0.59 2.41 0.17
N LEU A 162 0.04 3.38 0.91
CA LEU A 162 -0.66 4.54 0.35
C LEU A 162 0.28 5.74 0.32
N ASP A 163 0.36 6.38 -0.84
CA ASP A 163 1.06 7.64 -1.05
C ASP A 163 0.06 8.69 -1.55
N PRO A 164 0.34 9.99 -1.36
CA PRO A 164 -0.33 11.02 -2.15
C PRO A 164 -0.15 10.76 -3.65
N PRO A 165 -1.01 11.34 -4.50
CA PRO A 165 -0.86 11.26 -5.93
C PRO A 165 0.53 11.71 -6.40
N ILE A 166 1.05 11.07 -7.45
CA ILE A 166 2.27 11.57 -8.10
C ILE A 166 2.02 12.99 -8.64
N PRO A 167 3.02 13.89 -8.66
CA PRO A 167 2.82 15.27 -9.09
C PRO A 167 2.37 15.41 -10.55
N ARG A 168 2.96 14.62 -11.44
CA ARG A 168 2.69 14.67 -12.88
C ARG A 168 2.47 13.29 -13.44
N MET A 169 1.53 13.18 -14.37
CA MET A 169 1.25 11.92 -15.05
C MET A 169 1.02 12.18 -16.53
N HIS A 170 1.77 11.48 -17.36
CA HIS A 170 1.66 11.58 -18.82
C HIS A 170 1.20 10.24 -19.36
N ARG A 171 0.38 10.25 -20.41
CA ARG A 171 -0.11 9.05 -21.10
C ARG A 171 0.67 8.81 -22.38
N ARG A 172 0.93 7.55 -22.70
CA ARG A 172 1.40 7.13 -24.03
C ARG A 172 0.21 6.75 -24.92
N THR A 173 0.17 7.26 -26.14
CA THR A 173 -0.78 6.84 -27.20
C THR A 173 -0.01 6.49 -28.48
N PRO A 174 -0.68 5.92 -29.51
CA PRO A 174 -0.08 5.71 -30.82
C PRO A 174 0.45 7.00 -31.47
N GLU A 175 -0.20 8.13 -31.20
CA GLU A 175 0.11 9.45 -31.79
C GLU A 175 1.21 10.19 -31.02
N GLY A 176 1.55 9.76 -29.80
CA GLY A 176 2.64 10.34 -29.02
C GLY A 176 2.43 10.29 -27.51
N VAL A 177 2.89 11.34 -26.82
CA VAL A 177 2.76 11.47 -25.37
C VAL A 177 1.85 12.64 -25.04
N GLU A 178 0.77 12.35 -24.32
CA GLU A 178 -0.14 13.35 -23.80
C GLU A 178 0.26 13.73 -22.37
N ARG A 179 0.52 15.02 -22.16
CA ARG A 179 0.92 15.55 -20.85
C ARG A 179 -0.28 15.71 -19.93
N ASP A 180 0.01 15.60 -18.63
CA ASP A 180 -0.92 15.84 -17.51
C ASP A 180 -2.33 15.27 -17.74
N ILE A 181 -2.36 13.99 -18.12
CA ILE A 181 -3.58 13.32 -18.59
C ILE A 181 -4.65 13.26 -17.51
N ARG A 182 -4.29 13.16 -16.23
CA ARG A 182 -5.27 13.05 -15.15
C ARG A 182 -6.08 14.32 -15.00
N GLU A 183 -5.44 15.46 -15.16
CA GLU A 183 -6.02 16.80 -15.08
C GLU A 183 -6.95 17.09 -16.27
N ARG A 184 -6.87 16.29 -17.34
CA ARG A 184 -7.85 16.30 -18.44
C ARG A 184 -9.07 15.42 -18.17
N ILE A 185 -8.95 14.45 -17.27
CA ILE A 185 -10.01 13.49 -16.94
C ILE A 185 -10.79 13.95 -15.72
N PHE A 186 -10.10 14.35 -14.65
CA PHE A 186 -10.67 14.70 -13.35
C PHE A 186 -10.32 16.13 -12.95
N PRO A 187 -11.04 16.72 -11.97
CA PRO A 187 -10.70 18.03 -11.41
C PRO A 187 -9.25 18.10 -10.92
N ARG A 188 -8.57 19.20 -11.26
CA ARG A 188 -7.15 19.40 -10.95
C ARG A 188 -6.88 19.37 -9.44
N ASP A 189 -7.78 19.95 -8.64
CA ASP A 189 -7.66 20.02 -7.19
C ASP A 189 -7.78 18.65 -6.50
N TRP A 190 -8.16 17.58 -7.22
CA TRP A 190 -8.11 16.23 -6.67
C TRP A 190 -6.67 15.72 -6.54
N PHE A 191 -5.74 16.23 -7.35
CA PHE A 191 -4.33 15.82 -7.36
C PHE A 191 -3.37 16.88 -6.86
N HIS A 192 -3.84 18.11 -6.63
CA HIS A 192 -3.01 19.26 -6.29
C HIS A 192 -3.64 20.07 -5.17
N PRO A 193 -2.86 20.60 -4.23
CA PRO A 193 -1.42 20.39 -4.04
C PRO A 193 -1.07 18.97 -3.54
N THR A 194 -0.05 18.34 -4.15
CA THR A 194 0.49 17.03 -3.71
C THR A 194 1.95 17.11 -3.29
N TYR A 195 2.49 16.00 -2.79
CA TYR A 195 3.87 15.89 -2.36
C TYR A 195 4.82 15.74 -3.56
N GLU A 196 5.65 16.76 -3.79
CA GLU A 196 6.62 16.79 -4.89
C GLU A 196 8.04 16.39 -4.47
N GLY A 197 8.26 16.07 -3.19
CA GLY A 197 9.59 15.85 -2.65
C GLY A 197 10.36 17.15 -2.37
N GLY A 198 11.68 17.04 -2.25
CA GLY A 198 12.57 18.17 -1.98
C GLY A 198 13.28 18.10 -0.61
N ALA A 199 14.27 18.97 -0.43
CA ALA A 199 15.09 19.01 0.79
C ALA A 199 14.27 19.37 2.04
N ASP A 200 13.30 20.29 1.88
CA ASP A 200 12.35 20.66 2.93
C ASP A 200 11.05 19.86 2.80
N TRP A 201 11.16 18.56 3.06
CA TRP A 201 10.02 17.64 2.96
C TRP A 201 8.89 18.00 3.92
N GLU A 202 9.19 18.63 5.05
CA GLU A 202 8.19 19.09 6.02
C GLU A 202 7.30 20.16 5.40
N LYS A 203 7.89 21.21 4.80
CA LYS A 203 7.08 22.24 4.10
C LYS A 203 6.30 21.68 2.91
N ALA A 204 6.84 20.68 2.22
CA ALA A 204 6.16 20.03 1.11
C ALA A 204 4.94 19.22 1.57
N LEU A 205 5.09 18.40 2.63
CA LEU A 205 3.95 17.77 3.31
C LEU A 205 2.98 18.82 3.84
N ASP A 206 3.52 19.99 4.21
CA ASP A 206 2.74 21.08 4.71
C ASP A 206 1.85 21.79 3.66
N ARG A 207 1.79 21.28 2.43
CA ARG A 207 0.84 21.78 1.43
C ARG A 207 -0.10 20.71 0.93
N VAL A 208 0.16 19.44 1.22
CA VAL A 208 -0.60 18.32 0.64
C VAL A 208 -2.05 18.36 1.12
N GLU A 209 -2.97 18.43 0.16
CA GLU A 209 -4.41 18.40 0.41
C GLU A 209 -5.09 17.86 -0.85
N THR A 210 -5.06 16.54 -1.02
CA THR A 210 -5.52 15.89 -2.25
C THR A 210 -6.82 15.13 -2.04
N ALA A 211 -7.67 15.08 -3.07
CA ALA A 211 -8.88 14.28 -3.09
C ALA A 211 -8.66 12.88 -3.72
N ALA A 212 -7.43 12.57 -4.12
CA ALA A 212 -7.03 11.25 -4.62
C ALA A 212 -5.99 10.61 -3.70
N ALA A 213 -5.89 9.29 -3.74
CA ALA A 213 -4.80 8.55 -3.11
C ALA A 213 -4.21 7.53 -4.08
N ARG A 214 -2.96 7.15 -3.85
CA ARG A 214 -2.25 6.18 -4.70
C ARG A 214 -1.87 4.94 -3.90
N ILE A 215 -2.31 3.78 -4.37
CA ILE A 215 -1.71 2.51 -3.95
C ILE A 215 -0.35 2.39 -4.65
N ALA A 216 0.71 2.63 -3.89
CA ALA A 216 2.07 2.64 -4.42
C ALA A 216 2.72 1.25 -4.40
N ARG A 217 2.37 0.43 -3.40
CA ARG A 217 2.88 -0.93 -3.22
C ARG A 217 1.82 -1.83 -2.60
N VAL A 218 1.80 -3.09 -3.05
CA VAL A 218 1.08 -4.20 -2.41
C VAL A 218 2.01 -5.39 -2.45
N VAL A 219 2.35 -5.92 -1.28
CA VAL A 219 3.25 -7.07 -1.16
C VAL A 219 2.61 -8.07 -0.21
N VAL A 220 2.60 -9.32 -0.63
CA VAL A 220 2.17 -10.46 0.18
C VAL A 220 3.31 -11.45 0.24
N HIS A 221 3.55 -11.98 1.43
CA HIS A 221 4.53 -13.01 1.70
C HIS A 221 4.34 -14.18 0.72
N PRO A 222 5.42 -14.73 0.11
CA PRO A 222 5.35 -15.75 -0.92
C PRO A 222 4.39 -16.90 -0.61
N ASP A 223 4.46 -17.45 0.61
CA ASP A 223 3.66 -18.59 1.06
C ASP A 223 2.15 -18.31 1.12
N TYR A 224 1.74 -17.04 1.08
CA TYR A 224 0.34 -16.62 1.21
C TYR A 224 -0.21 -15.92 -0.05
N ARG A 225 0.56 -15.87 -1.16
CA ARG A 225 0.15 -15.16 -2.38
C ARG A 225 -1.11 -15.75 -3.03
N SER A 226 -1.32 -17.06 -2.88
CA SER A 226 -2.51 -17.76 -3.38
C SER A 226 -3.77 -17.49 -2.58
N GLU A 227 -3.66 -16.92 -1.38
CA GLU A 227 -4.79 -16.85 -0.44
C GLU A 227 -5.75 -15.69 -0.73
N GLY A 228 -5.42 -14.81 -1.66
CA GLY A 228 -6.25 -13.65 -2.00
C GLY A 228 -6.03 -12.44 -1.10
N PHE A 229 -5.02 -12.48 -0.22
CA PHE A 229 -4.69 -11.38 0.69
C PHE A 229 -4.31 -10.07 -0.02
N GLY A 230 -3.81 -10.14 -1.25
CA GLY A 230 -3.55 -8.94 -2.05
C GLY A 230 -4.83 -8.15 -2.36
N ALA A 231 -5.90 -8.85 -2.76
CA ALA A 231 -7.20 -8.22 -3.00
C ALA A 231 -7.84 -7.73 -1.69
N LEU A 232 -7.68 -8.51 -0.61
CA LEU A 232 -8.15 -8.14 0.72
C LEU A 232 -7.49 -6.84 1.22
N LEU A 233 -6.16 -6.74 1.14
CA LEU A 233 -5.40 -5.54 1.49
C LEU A 233 -5.89 -4.32 0.70
N VAL A 234 -6.13 -4.48 -0.60
CA VAL A 234 -6.67 -3.39 -1.43
C VAL A 234 -8.04 -2.96 -0.94
N ARG A 235 -8.98 -3.89 -0.68
CA ARG A 235 -10.32 -3.54 -0.14
C ARG A 235 -10.23 -2.77 1.17
N VAL A 236 -9.43 -3.27 2.12
CA VAL A 236 -9.23 -2.59 3.41
C VAL A 236 -8.58 -1.21 3.21
N ALA A 237 -7.67 -1.04 2.25
CA ALA A 237 -7.07 0.25 1.96
C ALA A 237 -8.02 1.24 1.27
N LEU A 238 -9.00 0.75 0.49
CA LEU A 238 -10.05 1.60 -0.08
C LEU A 238 -10.97 2.16 1.02
N GLU A 239 -11.41 1.31 1.96
CA GLU A 239 -12.12 1.75 3.16
C GLU A 239 -11.24 2.68 4.01
N TRP A 240 -9.96 2.31 4.13
CA TRP A 240 -8.78 3.10 4.46
C TRP A 240 -8.92 4.59 4.14
N ALA A 241 -8.81 4.82 2.83
CA ALA A 241 -8.82 6.11 2.16
C ALA A 241 -10.18 6.81 2.29
N ARG A 242 -11.29 6.08 2.11
CA ARG A 242 -12.64 6.64 2.16
C ARG A 242 -12.98 7.21 3.53
N GLU A 243 -12.76 6.45 4.59
CA GLU A 243 -13.21 6.84 5.94
C GLU A 243 -12.25 7.78 6.65
N ARG A 244 -10.95 7.68 6.37
CA ARG A 244 -9.93 8.48 7.08
C ARG A 244 -9.21 9.48 6.20
N GLY A 245 -9.58 9.63 4.93
CA GLY A 245 -8.88 10.52 4.01
C GLY A 245 -7.41 10.12 3.78
N ALA A 246 -7.05 8.86 4.00
CA ALA A 246 -5.66 8.39 3.95
C ALA A 246 -5.03 8.61 2.57
N PRO A 247 -3.73 8.92 2.47
CA PRO A 247 -2.74 8.89 3.56
C PRO A 247 -2.68 10.13 4.47
N GLU A 248 -3.06 11.32 3.99
CA GLU A 248 -2.88 12.58 4.74
C GLU A 248 -4.00 12.86 5.75
N GLY A 249 -5.21 12.35 5.51
CA GLY A 249 -6.38 12.54 6.37
C GLY A 249 -6.91 13.97 6.44
N ARG A 250 -6.65 14.77 5.41
CA ARG A 250 -7.00 16.20 5.35
C ARG A 250 -8.25 16.49 4.52
N ARG A 251 -8.48 15.68 3.50
CA ARG A 251 -9.58 15.82 2.55
C ARG A 251 -10.18 14.44 2.27
N GLU A 252 -11.50 14.43 2.08
CA GLU A 252 -12.21 13.24 1.63
C GLU A 252 -11.70 12.78 0.26
N LYS A 253 -11.62 11.47 0.06
CA LYS A 253 -11.08 10.89 -1.16
C LYS A 253 -12.20 10.55 -2.14
N HIS A 254 -12.11 11.09 -3.34
CA HIS A 254 -13.00 10.78 -4.47
C HIS A 254 -12.52 9.55 -5.24
N LEU A 255 -11.21 9.30 -5.30
CA LEU A 255 -10.67 8.14 -6.03
C LEU A 255 -9.37 7.61 -5.44
N VAL A 256 -9.09 6.35 -5.77
CA VAL A 256 -7.82 5.68 -5.51
C VAL A 256 -7.28 5.14 -6.83
N TYR A 257 -6.00 5.28 -7.09
CA TYR A 257 -5.39 4.73 -8.31
C TYR A 257 -4.09 4.00 -8.03
N THR A 258 -3.65 3.20 -8.99
CA THR A 258 -2.39 2.46 -8.94
C THR A 258 -1.67 2.49 -10.29
N ILE A 259 -0.35 2.37 -10.26
CA ILE A 259 0.50 2.20 -11.43
C ILE A 259 1.21 0.86 -11.27
N ALA A 260 0.75 -0.17 -11.97
CA ALA A 260 1.11 -1.54 -11.64
C ALA A 260 1.35 -2.39 -12.88
N GLN A 261 2.62 -2.55 -13.29
CA GLN A 261 2.97 -3.42 -14.42
C GLN A 261 2.45 -4.85 -14.25
N MET A 262 2.39 -5.33 -13.02
CA MET A 262 1.90 -6.69 -12.71
C MET A 262 0.40 -6.88 -12.98
N ALA A 263 -0.38 -5.80 -13.07
CA ALA A 263 -1.81 -5.87 -13.39
C ALA A 263 -2.07 -6.43 -14.80
N ARG A 264 -1.08 -6.39 -15.71
CA ARG A 264 -1.18 -7.05 -17.02
C ARG A 264 -1.22 -8.57 -16.94
N TYR A 265 -0.65 -9.14 -15.87
CA TYR A 265 -0.46 -10.58 -15.71
C TYR A 265 -1.38 -11.18 -14.65
N HIS A 266 -1.92 -10.35 -13.75
CA HIS A 266 -2.82 -10.81 -12.70
C HIS A 266 -3.94 -9.80 -12.43
N PRO A 267 -5.22 -10.15 -12.65
CA PRO A 267 -6.34 -9.21 -12.62
C PRO A 267 -6.83 -8.89 -11.20
N PHE A 268 -5.98 -8.90 -10.16
CA PHE A 268 -6.50 -8.75 -8.80
C PHE A 268 -7.07 -7.35 -8.53
N PHE A 269 -6.47 -6.30 -9.10
CA PHE A 269 -7.04 -4.95 -9.02
C PHE A 269 -8.40 -4.89 -9.73
N GLU A 270 -8.51 -5.44 -10.95
CA GLU A 270 -9.77 -5.49 -11.70
C GLU A 270 -10.85 -6.31 -10.97
N LYS A 271 -10.48 -7.43 -10.34
CA LYS A 271 -11.39 -8.23 -9.48
C LYS A 271 -11.89 -7.46 -8.26
N VAL A 272 -11.14 -6.47 -7.77
CA VAL A 272 -11.61 -5.57 -6.70
C VAL A 272 -12.52 -4.48 -7.25
N GLY A 273 -12.45 -4.17 -8.55
CA GLY A 273 -13.26 -3.16 -9.23
C GLY A 273 -12.46 -2.01 -9.82
N PHE A 274 -11.12 -2.06 -9.79
CA PHE A 274 -10.31 -1.06 -10.49
C PHE A 274 -10.50 -1.17 -12.00
N ARG A 275 -10.56 -0.02 -12.67
CA ARG A 275 -10.68 0.07 -14.13
C ARG A 275 -9.42 0.64 -14.73
N TYR A 276 -8.94 -0.02 -15.77
CA TYR A 276 -7.79 0.44 -16.55
C TYR A 276 -8.19 1.61 -17.43
N LEU A 277 -7.40 2.69 -17.38
CA LEU A 277 -7.67 3.88 -18.20
C LEU A 277 -6.65 4.08 -19.30
N PHE A 278 -5.35 3.92 -19.00
CA PHE A 278 -4.28 4.18 -19.95
C PHE A 278 -2.93 3.67 -19.42
N ASP A 279 -1.93 3.67 -20.31
CA ASP A 279 -0.53 3.51 -19.93
C ASP A 279 0.14 4.86 -19.70
N THR A 280 0.98 4.94 -18.68
CA THR A 280 1.90 6.08 -18.50
C THR A 280 2.81 6.25 -19.73
N ALA A 281 3.47 7.40 -19.87
CA ALA A 281 4.49 7.62 -20.91
C ALA A 281 5.57 6.52 -20.93
N SER A 282 5.89 5.94 -19.77
CA SER A 282 6.82 4.80 -19.62
C SER A 282 6.24 3.42 -19.97
N GLY A 283 4.98 3.34 -20.40
CA GLY A 283 4.30 2.08 -20.75
C GLY A 283 3.73 1.28 -19.58
N ARG A 284 3.76 1.83 -18.36
CA ARG A 284 3.18 1.18 -17.17
C ARG A 284 1.67 1.45 -17.09
N PRO A 285 0.83 0.44 -16.87
CA PRO A 285 -0.62 0.62 -16.85
C PRO A 285 -1.08 1.34 -15.59
N VAL A 286 -2.11 2.17 -15.76
CA VAL A 286 -2.75 2.93 -14.68
C VAL A 286 -4.19 2.48 -14.54
N LEU A 287 -4.57 2.11 -13.31
CA LEU A 287 -5.92 1.68 -12.97
C LEU A 287 -6.48 2.56 -11.86
N PHE A 288 -7.78 2.85 -11.94
CA PHE A 288 -8.50 3.74 -11.03
C PHE A 288 -9.69 3.03 -10.39
N TYR A 289 -9.97 3.36 -9.14
CA TYR A 289 -11.14 2.94 -8.39
C TYR A 289 -11.86 4.19 -7.87
N PRO A 290 -13.14 4.40 -8.21
CA PRO A 290 -13.92 5.51 -7.68
C PRO A 290 -14.41 5.19 -6.27
N LEU A 291 -14.23 6.15 -5.36
CA LEU A 291 -14.78 6.09 -4.00
C LEU A 291 -16.12 6.84 -3.89
N THR A 292 -16.44 7.69 -4.87
CA THR A 292 -17.65 8.50 -4.93
C THR A 292 -18.33 8.36 -6.30
N GLU A 293 -19.63 8.63 -6.36
CA GLU A 293 -20.42 8.64 -7.60
C GLU A 293 -19.90 9.68 -8.60
N GLU A 294 -19.41 10.81 -8.12
CA GLU A 294 -18.77 11.82 -8.97
C GLU A 294 -17.55 11.26 -9.70
N ALA A 295 -16.66 10.56 -8.98
CA ALA A 295 -15.49 9.93 -9.59
C ALA A 295 -15.88 8.82 -10.58
N GLU A 296 -16.93 8.05 -10.28
CA GLU A 296 -17.50 7.04 -11.17
C GLU A 296 -17.97 7.69 -12.49
N ALA A 297 -18.68 8.82 -12.42
CA ALA A 297 -19.14 9.55 -13.60
C ALA A 297 -17.99 10.05 -14.49
N TYR A 298 -16.92 10.58 -13.90
CA TYR A 298 -15.72 10.97 -14.64
C TYR A 298 -15.05 9.78 -15.34
N LEU A 299 -14.95 8.64 -14.65
CA LEU A 299 -14.39 7.41 -15.22
C LEU A 299 -15.22 6.89 -16.39
N GLU A 300 -16.54 6.79 -16.22
CA GLU A 300 -17.46 6.33 -17.27
C GLU A 300 -17.39 7.21 -18.50
N ARG A 301 -17.49 8.54 -18.31
CA ARG A 301 -17.40 9.49 -19.41
C ARG A 301 -16.10 9.32 -20.19
N PHE A 302 -14.97 9.23 -19.50
CA PHE A 302 -13.68 9.04 -20.16
C PHE A 302 -13.60 7.71 -20.92
N LEU A 303 -14.10 6.60 -20.35
CA LEU A 303 -14.14 5.30 -21.02
C LEU A 303 -15.06 5.29 -22.26
N GLN A 304 -16.03 6.20 -22.35
CA GLN A 304 -16.95 6.32 -23.49
C GLN A 304 -16.45 7.28 -24.57
N GLU A 305 -15.87 8.41 -24.17
CA GLU A 305 -15.50 9.51 -25.07
C GLU A 305 -14.08 9.40 -25.62
N ASP A 306 -13.12 8.91 -24.83
CA ASP A 306 -11.72 8.81 -25.28
C ASP A 306 -11.54 7.61 -26.22
N PRO A 307 -11.07 7.82 -27.47
CA PRO A 307 -10.97 6.75 -28.47
C PRO A 307 -10.09 5.57 -28.02
N TYR A 308 -9.00 5.86 -27.31
CA TYR A 308 -8.10 4.83 -26.80
C TYR A 308 -8.73 4.06 -25.66
N ALA A 309 -9.34 4.78 -24.71
CA ALA A 309 -9.99 4.18 -23.54
C ALA A 309 -11.19 3.31 -23.92
N ARG A 310 -11.99 3.77 -24.90
CA ARG A 310 -13.15 3.07 -25.43
C ARG A 310 -12.79 1.70 -26.04
N ALA A 311 -11.63 1.60 -26.69
CA ALA A 311 -11.19 0.36 -27.33
C ALA A 311 -10.97 -0.79 -26.35
N HIS A 312 -10.60 -0.51 -25.09
CA HIS A 312 -10.42 -1.52 -24.05
C HIS A 312 -11.53 -1.54 -23.00
N GLY A 313 -12.40 -0.52 -22.94
CA GLY A 313 -13.59 -0.49 -22.10
C GLY A 313 -13.30 -0.73 -20.62
N GLY A 314 -12.22 -0.15 -20.11
CA GLY A 314 -11.83 -0.32 -18.71
C GLY A 314 -11.07 -1.61 -18.36
N ARG A 315 -10.83 -2.52 -19.32
CA ARG A 315 -10.20 -3.83 -19.08
C ARG A 315 -8.74 -3.86 -19.53
N LEU A 316 -7.86 -4.28 -18.62
CA LEU A 316 -6.44 -4.49 -18.91
C LEU A 316 -6.11 -5.95 -19.14
N PHE A 317 -6.49 -6.81 -18.18
CA PHE A 317 -6.09 -8.21 -18.22
C PHE A 317 -6.85 -8.97 -19.30
N ARG A 318 -6.10 -9.65 -20.16
CA ARG A 318 -6.64 -10.56 -21.17
C ARG A 318 -6.07 -11.96 -20.88
N PRO A 319 -6.91 -12.96 -20.55
CA PRO A 319 -6.44 -14.33 -20.36
C PRO A 319 -5.70 -14.81 -21.62
N ARG A 320 -4.45 -15.23 -21.46
CA ARG A 320 -3.67 -15.83 -22.57
C ARG A 320 -4.01 -17.29 -22.80
N PHE A 321 -4.53 -17.97 -21.78
CA PHE A 321 -4.93 -19.36 -21.84
C PHE A 321 -6.45 -19.45 -21.99
N GLY A 322 -6.91 -20.25 -22.95
CA GLY A 322 -8.31 -20.65 -23.03
C GLY A 322 -8.69 -21.58 -21.87
N ARG A 323 -9.94 -22.06 -21.87
CA ARG A 323 -10.38 -23.07 -20.90
C ARG A 323 -9.53 -24.33 -21.08
N VAL A 324 -8.60 -24.57 -20.17
CA VAL A 324 -7.84 -25.83 -20.16
C VAL A 324 -8.82 -26.93 -19.76
N PRO A 325 -8.94 -28.03 -20.55
CA PRO A 325 -9.74 -29.16 -20.14
C PRO A 325 -9.27 -29.63 -18.77
N GLY A 326 -10.17 -29.67 -17.79
CA GLY A 326 -9.87 -30.23 -16.48
C GLY A 326 -9.37 -31.67 -16.61
N LEU A 327 -8.74 -32.19 -15.57
CA LEU A 327 -8.34 -33.59 -15.53
C LEU A 327 -9.58 -34.47 -15.74
N LYS A 328 -9.48 -35.46 -16.64
CA LYS A 328 -10.59 -36.39 -16.97
C LYS A 328 -11.03 -37.27 -15.80
N GLY A 329 -10.29 -37.25 -14.69
CA GLY A 329 -10.56 -38.00 -13.48
C GLY A 329 -9.63 -37.55 -12.35
N PRO A 330 -9.82 -38.10 -11.13
CA PRO A 330 -8.99 -37.77 -9.97
C PRO A 330 -7.53 -38.21 -10.18
N ILE A 331 -6.59 -37.41 -9.66
CA ILE A 331 -5.18 -37.81 -9.57
C ILE A 331 -5.06 -38.94 -8.56
N ARG A 332 -4.57 -40.10 -8.98
CA ARG A 332 -4.21 -41.21 -8.09
C ARG A 332 -2.72 -41.18 -7.81
N LEU A 333 -2.35 -40.94 -6.56
CA LEU A 333 -0.98 -41.08 -6.09
C LEU A 333 -0.73 -42.55 -5.73
N ALA A 334 0.08 -43.25 -6.51
CA ALA A 334 0.43 -44.65 -6.28
C ALA A 334 1.91 -44.78 -5.91
N GLY A 335 2.24 -45.59 -4.90
CA GLY A 335 3.63 -45.84 -4.49
C GLY A 335 4.36 -44.62 -3.90
N VAL A 336 3.64 -43.68 -3.29
CA VAL A 336 4.26 -42.48 -2.71
C VAL A 336 4.73 -42.77 -1.29
N HIS A 337 6.02 -42.55 -1.05
CA HIS A 337 6.64 -42.68 0.26
C HIS A 337 7.07 -41.30 0.77
N LYS A 338 6.69 -40.97 2.00
CA LYS A 338 7.14 -39.75 2.69
C LYS A 338 8.32 -40.11 3.58
N ALA A 339 9.50 -39.59 3.27
CA ALA A 339 10.69 -39.74 4.12
C ALA A 339 11.06 -38.36 4.68
N TYR A 340 11.46 -38.33 5.96
CA TYR A 340 12.05 -37.16 6.59
C TYR A 340 13.52 -37.44 6.84
N ARG A 341 14.39 -36.47 6.53
CA ARG A 341 15.81 -36.53 6.90
C ARG A 341 16.10 -35.35 7.80
N SER A 342 16.54 -35.65 9.02
CA SER A 342 17.06 -34.65 9.95
C SER A 342 18.55 -34.48 9.69
N HIS A 343 18.98 -33.25 9.50
CA HIS A 343 20.39 -32.87 9.57
C HIS A 343 20.62 -32.31 10.97
N LEU A 344 20.64 -33.19 11.97
CA LEU A 344 21.24 -32.85 13.26
C LEU A 344 22.75 -32.85 13.10
#